data_AF-A0ABD5LYG9-F1
#
_entry.id   AF-A0ABD5LYG9-F1
#
_cell.length_a   1.000
_cell.length_b   1.000
_cell.length_c   1.000
_cell.angle_alpha   90.00
_cell.angle_beta   90.00
_cell.angle_gamma   90.00
#
_symmetry.space_group_name_H-M   'P 1'
#
loop_
_entity.id
_entity.type
_entity.pdbx_description
1 polymer ?
#
loop_
_entity_poly.entity_id
_entity_poly.type
_entity_poly.pdbx_seq_one_letter_code
_entity_poly.pdbx_strand_id
1 'polypeptide(L)'
;MSGEIRKLRDLGNGSGGMAIPKETPRSWGLIDDDDNVVDAHLLVSQSDETITVKPIGVNTGDSSEESPVPKRSGGRSIPASKADL
;
A
#
# COMPACT_ATOMS: atom_id res chain seq x y z
N MET A 1 13.85 8.05 19.55
CA MET A 1 12.44 7.77 19.19
C MET A 1 11.56 8.54 20.16
N SER A 2 10.64 9.38 19.69
CA SER A 2 9.60 9.95 20.55
C SER A 2 8.40 9.02 20.53
N GLY A 3 8.01 8.50 21.70
CA GLY A 3 6.83 7.64 21.86
C GLY A 3 5.77 8.34 22.70
N GLU A 4 4.51 8.08 22.39
CA GLU A 4 3.37 8.52 23.22
C GLU A 4 2.74 7.28 23.87
N ILE A 5 2.55 7.33 25.20
CA ILE A 5 1.89 6.25 25.94
C ILE A 5 0.37 6.41 25.76
N ARG A 6 -0.29 5.40 25.20
CA ARG A 6 -1.75 5.35 25.05
C ARG A 6 -2.33 4.12 25.74
N LYS A 7 -3.60 4.22 26.13
CA LYS A 7 -4.31 3.13 26.81
C LYS A 7 -4.73 2.06 25.78
N LEU A 8 -4.32 0.82 26.04
CA LEU A 8 -4.90 -0.36 25.43
C LEU A 8 -6.28 -0.61 26.04
N ARG A 9 -7.28 -0.86 25.19
CA ARG A 9 -8.64 -1.25 25.59
C ARG A 9 -8.90 -2.67 25.15
N ASP A 10 -9.52 -3.45 26.03
CA ASP A 10 -10.08 -4.75 25.65
C ASP A 10 -11.30 -4.52 24.76
N LEU A 11 -11.35 -5.23 23.63
CA LEU A 11 -12.47 -5.22 22.68
C LEU A 11 -13.24 -6.55 22.70
N GLY A 12 -12.84 -7.52 23.54
CA GLY A 12 -13.39 -8.86 23.58
C GLY A 12 -12.80 -9.78 22.50
N ASN A 13 -13.20 -11.06 22.52
CA ASN A 13 -12.76 -12.09 21.56
C ASN A 13 -11.23 -12.25 21.43
N GLY A 14 -10.49 -11.95 22.51
CA GLY A 14 -9.03 -11.96 22.50
C GLY A 14 -8.40 -10.82 21.70
N SER A 15 -9.14 -9.74 21.44
CA SER A 15 -8.66 -8.58 20.69
C SER A 15 -8.54 -7.33 21.57
N GLY A 16 -7.55 -6.50 21.25
CA GLY A 16 -7.32 -5.22 21.90
C GLY A 16 -7.33 -4.08 20.89
N GLY A 17 -7.74 -2.89 21.34
CA GLY A 17 -7.80 -1.68 20.55
C GLY A 17 -7.04 -0.53 21.20
N MET A 18 -6.44 0.31 20.37
CA MET A 18 -5.83 1.57 20.80
C MET A 18 -6.27 2.67 19.85
N ALA A 19 -6.59 3.84 20.39
CA ALA A 19 -6.89 5.00 19.57
C ALA A 19 -5.59 5.54 18.94
N ILE A 20 -5.62 5.73 17.62
CA ILE A 20 -4.57 6.44 16.86
C ILE A 20 -5.11 7.81 16.47
N PRO A 21 -4.32 8.90 16.62
CA PRO A 21 -4.70 10.23 16.17
C PRO A 21 -5.00 10.23 14.66
N LYS A 22 -6.05 10.95 14.24
CA LYS A 22 -6.54 10.95 12.85
C LYS A 22 -5.49 11.47 11.86
N GLU A 23 -4.53 12.26 12.33
CA GLU A 23 -3.45 12.83 11.54
C GLU A 23 -2.63 11.73 10.85
N THR A 24 -2.35 10.62 11.53
CA THR A 24 -1.57 9.52 10.95
C THR A 24 -2.36 8.79 9.85
N PRO A 25 -3.58 8.27 10.07
CA PRO A 25 -4.37 7.65 9.00
C PRO A 25 -4.68 8.61 7.85
N ARG A 26 -4.95 9.90 8.12
CA ARG A 26 -5.17 10.90 7.07
C ARG A 26 -3.92 11.09 6.21
N SER A 27 -2.73 11.16 6.82
CA SER A 27 -1.46 11.21 6.08
C SER A 27 -1.19 9.96 5.24
N TRP A 28 -1.79 8.82 5.62
CA TRP A 28 -1.73 7.56 4.88
C TRP A 28 -2.83 7.42 3.82
N GLY A 29 -3.71 8.41 3.66
CA GLY A 29 -4.86 8.32 2.75
C GLY A 29 -5.91 7.31 3.19
N LEU A 30 -5.92 6.92 4.48
CA LEU A 30 -6.91 6.01 5.04
C LEU A 30 -8.20 6.71 5.50
N ILE A 31 -8.18 8.05 5.53
CA ILE A 31 -9.32 8.90 5.84
C ILE A 31 -9.51 9.86 4.66
N ASP A 32 -10.73 9.93 4.13
CA ASP A 32 -11.10 10.84 3.03
C ASP A 32 -11.41 12.28 3.53
N ASP A 33 -11.72 13.18 2.59
CA ASP A 33 -12.00 14.58 2.89
C ASP A 33 -13.30 14.78 3.70
N ASP A 34 -14.18 13.77 3.70
CA ASP A 34 -15.42 13.72 4.48
C ASP A 34 -15.23 13.02 5.84
N ASP A 35 -13.97 12.78 6.23
CA ASP A 35 -13.57 12.20 7.52
C ASP A 35 -13.98 10.71 7.70
N ASN A 36 -14.27 10.02 6.59
CA ASN A 36 -14.62 8.60 6.56
C ASN A 36 -13.40 7.72 6.37
N VAL A 37 -13.43 6.52 6.96
CA VAL A 37 -12.38 5.51 6.75
C VAL A 37 -12.60 4.82 5.41
N VAL A 38 -11.58 4.83 4.56
CA VAL A 38 -11.61 4.13 3.27
C VAL A 38 -11.26 2.65 3.45
N ASP A 39 -11.71 1.81 2.51
CA ASP A 39 -11.34 0.40 2.50
C ASP A 39 -9.86 0.24 2.10
N ALA A 40 -9.05 -0.33 3.00
CA ALA A 40 -7.61 -0.40 2.85
C ALA A 40 -7.01 -1.60 3.61
N HIS A 41 -5.86 -2.06 3.12
CA HIS A 41 -5.12 -3.14 3.74
C HIS A 41 -3.92 -2.60 4.52
N LEU A 42 -3.70 -3.13 5.73
CA LEU A 42 -2.56 -2.80 6.57
C LEU A 42 -1.63 -4.01 6.69
N LEU A 43 -0.34 -3.79 6.48
CA LEU A 43 0.71 -4.72 6.86
C LEU A 43 0.95 -4.60 8.36
N VAL A 44 0.83 -5.70 9.08
CA VAL A 44 1.21 -5.81 10.49
C VAL A 44 2.40 -6.75 10.60
N SER A 45 3.50 -6.24 11.12
CA SER A 45 4.70 -7.01 11.41
C SER A 45 5.05 -6.90 12.88
N GLN A 46 5.33 -8.03 13.52
CA GLN A 46 5.67 -8.11 14.93
C GLN A 46 7.14 -8.51 15.09
N SER A 47 7.86 -7.77 15.92
CA SER A 47 9.14 -8.18 16.52
C SER A 47 8.97 -8.38 18.02
N ASP A 48 10.03 -8.80 18.72
CA ASP A 48 9.98 -9.15 20.15
C ASP A 48 9.37 -8.06 21.03
N GLU A 49 9.63 -6.79 20.72
CA GLU A 49 9.20 -5.65 21.55
C GLU A 49 8.30 -4.64 20.82
N THR A 50 8.08 -4.81 19.51
CA THR A 50 7.37 -3.80 18.71
C THR A 50 6.39 -4.41 17.72
N ILE A 51 5.23 -3.77 17.59
CA ILE A 51 4.29 -4.00 16.49
C ILE A 51 4.43 -2.82 15.55
N THR A 52 4.79 -3.09 14.30
CA THR A 52 4.82 -2.09 13.23
C THR A 52 3.62 -2.29 12.33
N VAL A 53 2.88 -1.20 12.09
CA VAL A 53 1.71 -1.16 11.20
C VAL A 53 2.00 -0.17 10.07
N LYS A 54 1.76 -0.57 8.83
CA LYS A 54 1.93 0.28 7.65
C LYS A 54 0.82 0.02 6.63
N PRO A 55 0.33 1.03 5.90
CA PRO A 55 -0.61 0.82 4.81
C PRO A 55 0.04 0.08 3.64
N ILE A 56 -0.75 -0.71 2.89
CA ILE A 56 -0.35 -1.37 1.65
C ILE A 56 -1.15 -0.80 0.49
N GLY A 57 -0.48 -0.48 -0.63
CA GLY A 57 -1.15 -0.07 -1.86
C GLY A 57 -1.76 1.33 -1.82
N VAL A 58 -1.49 2.11 -0.76
CA VAL A 58 -1.80 3.53 -0.75
C VAL A 58 -0.69 4.23 -1.52
N ASN A 59 -1.03 4.88 -2.63
CA ASN A 59 -0.12 5.80 -3.29
C ASN A 59 0.03 7.04 -2.40
N THR A 60 0.78 6.95 -1.30
CA THR A 60 1.41 8.15 -0.71
C THR A 60 2.24 8.75 -1.83
N GLY A 61 1.83 9.90 -2.37
CA GLY A 61 2.21 10.43 -3.68
C GLY A 61 3.68 10.79 -3.90
N ASP A 62 4.58 9.83 -3.74
CA ASP A 62 5.94 9.82 -4.30
C ASP A 62 6.51 8.39 -4.25
N SER A 63 6.33 7.64 -5.34
CA SER A 63 7.31 6.66 -5.84
C SER A 63 6.77 6.09 -7.14
N SER A 64 7.38 6.54 -8.21
CA SER A 64 7.33 5.95 -9.53
C SER A 64 7.96 4.55 -9.47
N GLU A 65 7.20 3.55 -9.04
CA GLU A 65 7.51 2.17 -9.36
C GLU A 65 6.66 1.76 -10.56
N GLU A 66 7.23 2.12 -11.72
CA GLU A 66 6.90 1.55 -13.02
C GLU A 66 6.70 0.04 -12.88
N SER A 67 5.46 -0.41 -13.06
CA SER A 67 5.18 -1.84 -13.20
C SER A 67 6.10 -2.37 -14.31
N PRO A 68 6.87 -3.46 -14.11
CA PRO A 68 7.70 -3.98 -15.17
C PRO A 68 6.79 -4.54 -16.27
N VAL A 69 6.55 -3.74 -17.31
CA VAL A 69 5.88 -4.19 -18.52
C VAL A 69 6.76 -5.29 -19.12
N PRO A 70 6.24 -6.51 -19.34
CA PRO A 70 7.03 -7.56 -19.97
C PRO A 70 7.40 -7.10 -21.39
N LYS A 71 8.70 -6.84 -21.60
CA LYS A 71 9.28 -6.54 -22.92
C LYS A 71 9.15 -7.77 -23.81
N ARG A 72 8.01 -7.91 -24.50
CA ARG A 72 7.92 -8.82 -25.66
C ARG A 72 8.65 -8.16 -26.82
N SER A 73 9.78 -8.77 -27.15
CA SER A 73 10.70 -8.50 -28.24
C SER A 73 10.01 -7.94 -29.50
N GLY A 74 10.32 -6.69 -29.82
CA GLY A 74 10.05 -6.14 -31.14
C GLY A 74 11.00 -6.72 -32.19
N GLY A 75 10.45 -7.00 -33.37
CA GLY A 75 11.18 -6.80 -34.62
C GLY A 75 11.71 -8.05 -35.33
N ARG A 76 10.94 -8.53 -36.31
CA ARG A 76 11.45 -8.62 -37.70
C ARG A 76 10.27 -8.70 -38.67
N SER A 77 9.97 -7.55 -39.26
CA SER A 77 9.10 -7.40 -40.42
C SER A 77 9.66 -8.22 -41.58
N ILE A 78 8.90 -9.19 -42.10
CA ILE A 78 9.25 -9.87 -43.36
C ILE A 78 8.69 -9.01 -44.50
N PRO A 79 9.52 -8.47 -45.41
CA PRO A 79 9.02 -7.75 -46.56
C PRO A 79 8.42 -8.74 -47.57
N ALA A 80 7.26 -8.39 -48.09
CA ALA A 80 6.59 -9.12 -49.17
C ALA A 80 7.46 -9.08 -50.44
N SER A 81 7.92 -10.24 -50.90
CA SER A 81 8.44 -10.38 -52.27
C SER A 81 7.34 -10.94 -53.17
N LYS A 82 6.97 -10.13 -54.16
CA LYS A 82 6.10 -10.48 -55.29
C LYS A 82 6.71 -11.61 -56.13
N ALA A 83 5.81 -12.47 -56.59
CA ALA A 83 5.62 -13.10 -57.91
C ALA A 83 6.78 -13.29 -58.93
N ASP A 84 6.59 -14.39 -59.68
CA ASP A 84 7.08 -14.76 -61.03
C ASP A 84 8.44 -15.45 -61.18
N LEU A 85 8.39 -16.80 -61.29
CA LEU A 85 8.79 -17.60 -62.46
C LEU A 85 8.48 -19.09 -62.25
#